data_AF-A0A8H6HVI4-F1
#
_entry.id   AF-A0A8H6HVI4-F1
#
_cell.length_a   1.000
_cell.length_b   1.000
_cell.length_c   1.000
_cell.angle_alpha   90.00
_cell.angle_beta   90.00
_cell.angle_gamma   90.00
#
_symmetry.space_group_name_H-M   'P 1'
#
loop_
_entity.id
_entity.type
_entity.pdbx_description
1 polymer ?
#
loop_
_entity_poly.entity_id
_entity_poly.type
_entity_poly.pdbx_seq_one_letter_code
_entity_poly.pdbx_strand_id
1 'polypeptide(L)'
;MPELVEGLAHCLVVQWGLQLYGDGPFPVLNLYADLTGTEADDAKITTGLVQQLNSSCEMRRGTCGNQTPLLAEELCGDSPLPITALSLRQVHYSVRAMVLDLGPLWLKASMRMLTERKLAYLTHTSVQVYPKSEWTVICTVPKSNRKFSVALGIECERFVLAFLSLDQLVQPIWASSRSGLGPEPVYVAGDFLGFLKGVAAWIEMNWAASRMNLAAAAIRDANHVWVGVGAYTVNEIFFLAGIPMGIRERDLFGNPSRTARLCVAYLALAMRAERELPSLLRPAWHKGMLAPDSDDRKKYPDRMLHIYWKGSCLLPSRLVDLANEHNNGRMFFPTRMRPAYVQEVFKAPNGVQLGHLVYGSDEWGRIEAHFGFPEATMDDPLTLLYQKLGVLETEPTYLRPVDPPSLFSDLKNRADRRAFRPFALQTSKKGILWSLIDMYPENSKADAEYASGKREVVDDL
;
A
#
# COMPACT_ATOMS: atom_id res chain seq x y z
N MET A 1 -6.05 4.35 -5.55
CA MET A 1 -6.04 3.21 -4.64
C MET A 1 -5.33 3.68 -3.40
N PRO A 2 -5.91 3.52 -2.20
CA PRO A 2 -5.12 3.66 -0.99
C PRO A 2 -4.03 2.59 -1.08
N GLU A 3 -2.79 3.05 -1.12
CA GLU A 3 -1.68 2.14 -0.97
C GLU A 3 -1.51 1.89 0.53
N LEU A 4 -0.49 1.12 0.88
CA LEU A 4 -0.26 0.69 2.26
C LEU A 4 -0.36 1.84 3.27
N VAL A 5 0.22 3.00 2.94
CA VAL A 5 0.34 4.14 3.86
C VAL A 5 -1.00 4.85 4.03
N GLU A 6 -1.81 5.03 2.98
CA GLU A 6 -3.15 5.64 3.13
C GLU A 6 -4.11 4.72 3.89
N GLY A 7 -4.04 3.41 3.65
CA GLY A 7 -4.84 2.45 4.41
C GLY A 7 -4.59 2.57 5.92
N LEU A 8 -3.32 2.61 6.30
CA LEU A 8 -2.90 2.80 7.69
C LEU A 8 -3.30 4.17 8.22
N ALA A 9 -3.16 5.24 7.42
CA ALA A 9 -3.57 6.59 7.79
C ALA A 9 -5.06 6.65 8.18
N HIS A 10 -5.93 6.02 7.39
CA HIS A 10 -7.36 5.95 7.69
C HIS A 10 -7.64 5.22 9.00
N CYS A 11 -6.96 4.10 9.25
CA CYS A 11 -7.10 3.38 10.50
C CYS A 11 -6.69 4.24 11.71
N LEU A 12 -5.55 4.94 11.63
CA LEU A 12 -5.07 5.82 12.68
C LEU A 12 -6.05 6.97 12.96
N VAL A 13 -6.55 7.64 11.92
CA VAL A 13 -7.52 8.74 12.06
C VAL A 13 -8.79 8.27 12.77
N VAL A 14 -9.29 7.08 12.43
CA VAL A 14 -10.48 6.52 13.07
C VAL A 14 -10.20 6.09 14.50
N GLN A 15 -9.08 5.42 14.77
CA GLN A 15 -8.71 5.05 16.14
C GLN A 15 -8.58 6.27 17.04
N TRP A 16 -7.92 7.34 16.59
CA TRP A 16 -7.83 8.60 17.34
C TRP A 16 -9.20 9.27 17.53
N GLY A 17 -10.04 9.21 16.50
CA GLY A 17 -11.42 9.68 16.57
C GLY A 17 -12.22 8.93 17.63
N LEU A 18 -12.19 7.60 17.62
CA LEU A 18 -12.90 6.79 18.62
C LEU A 18 -12.37 7.07 20.03
N GLN A 19 -11.05 7.12 20.21
CA GLN A 19 -10.43 7.49 21.49
C GLN A 19 -10.89 8.86 22.01
N LEU A 20 -11.11 9.85 21.12
CA LEU A 20 -11.63 11.16 21.49
C LEU A 20 -13.05 11.10 22.08
N TYR A 21 -13.87 10.12 21.65
CA TYR A 21 -15.25 9.96 22.09
C TYR A 21 -15.43 8.88 23.18
N GLY A 22 -14.35 8.29 23.69
CA GLY A 22 -14.34 7.33 24.79
C GLY A 22 -14.28 5.87 24.33
N ASP A 23 -14.52 4.94 25.26
CA ASP A 23 -14.60 3.51 24.95
C ASP A 23 -16.01 3.15 24.46
N GLY A 24 -16.09 2.30 23.43
CA GLY A 24 -17.35 1.81 22.88
C GLY A 24 -18.06 0.78 23.79
N PRO A 25 -19.22 0.25 23.35
CA PRO A 25 -19.79 0.36 22.01
C PRO A 25 -20.49 1.71 21.75
N PHE A 26 -20.51 2.14 20.48
CA PHE A 26 -21.23 3.34 20.05
C PHE A 26 -22.50 2.94 19.29
N PRO A 27 -23.71 3.15 19.84
CA PRO A 27 -24.96 2.85 19.13
C PRO A 27 -25.04 3.60 17.81
N VAL A 28 -25.39 2.88 16.74
CA VAL A 28 -25.61 3.49 15.43
C VAL A 28 -27.04 4.02 15.38
N LEU A 29 -27.18 5.30 15.06
CA LEU A 29 -28.47 5.97 14.98
C LEU A 29 -29.00 5.94 13.55
N ASN A 30 -28.17 6.35 12.58
CA ASN A 30 -28.54 6.42 11.18
C ASN A 30 -27.36 6.14 10.25
N LEU A 31 -27.67 5.85 9.00
CA LEU A 31 -26.72 5.73 7.90
C LEU A 31 -27.00 6.84 6.87
N TYR A 32 -25.95 7.31 6.21
CA TYR A 32 -26.02 8.43 5.27
C TYR A 32 -25.22 8.17 3.99
N ALA A 33 -25.64 8.76 2.88
CA ALA A 33 -24.84 8.86 1.66
C ALA A 33 -25.27 10.02 0.76
N ASP A 34 -24.35 10.52 -0.05
CA ASP A 34 -24.70 11.36 -1.19
C ASP A 34 -25.28 10.52 -2.33
N LEU A 35 -26.25 11.07 -3.07
CA LEU A 35 -26.74 10.49 -4.31
C LEU A 35 -25.75 10.73 -5.46
N THR A 36 -25.65 9.75 -6.35
CA THR A 36 -25.10 9.96 -7.70
C THR A 36 -26.03 10.88 -8.51
N GLY A 37 -25.56 11.40 -9.65
CA GLY A 37 -26.41 12.21 -10.53
C GLY A 37 -27.68 11.46 -10.95
N THR A 38 -27.49 10.24 -11.46
CA THR A 38 -28.58 9.35 -11.88
C THR A 38 -29.57 9.04 -10.75
N GLU A 39 -29.08 8.69 -9.55
CA GLU A 39 -29.96 8.38 -8.41
C GLU A 39 -30.81 9.59 -7.97
N ALA A 40 -30.23 10.81 -8.03
CA ALA A 40 -30.97 12.01 -7.69
C ALA A 40 -32.03 12.37 -8.73
N ASP A 41 -31.73 12.16 -10.01
CA ASP A 41 -32.67 12.36 -11.11
C ASP A 41 -33.85 11.37 -11.00
N ASP A 42 -33.57 10.10 -10.71
CA ASP A 42 -34.59 9.05 -10.54
C ASP A 42 -35.49 9.33 -9.32
N ALA A 43 -34.90 9.77 -8.21
CA ALA A 43 -35.63 10.09 -6.99
C ALA A 43 -36.35 11.44 -7.04
N LYS A 44 -36.08 12.29 -8.05
CA LYS A 44 -36.54 13.69 -8.14
C LYS A 44 -36.18 14.50 -6.89
N ILE A 45 -35.01 14.24 -6.31
CA ILE A 45 -34.48 14.92 -5.13
C ILE A 45 -33.45 15.95 -5.58
N THR A 46 -33.36 17.07 -4.88
CA THR A 46 -32.30 18.08 -5.13
C THR A 46 -30.92 17.43 -5.05
N THR A 47 -30.18 17.48 -6.14
CA THR A 47 -28.84 16.90 -6.26
C THR A 47 -27.87 17.54 -5.25
N GLY A 48 -27.02 16.70 -4.64
CA GLY A 48 -25.83 17.15 -3.92
C GLY A 48 -25.97 17.37 -2.41
N LEU A 49 -27.10 17.06 -1.79
CA LEU A 49 -27.21 16.98 -0.33
C LEU A 49 -27.06 15.53 0.15
N VAL A 50 -26.47 15.36 1.33
CA VAL A 50 -26.32 14.07 1.98
C VAL A 50 -27.70 13.57 2.42
N GLN A 51 -28.06 12.36 2.02
CA GLN A 51 -29.35 11.75 2.34
C GLN A 51 -29.19 10.71 3.45
N GLN A 52 -30.19 10.65 4.34
CA GLN A 52 -30.32 9.56 5.28
C GLN A 52 -30.85 8.32 4.57
N LEU A 53 -30.22 7.17 4.80
CA LEU A 53 -30.64 5.90 4.23
C LEU A 53 -31.76 5.29 5.08
N ASN A 54 -32.73 4.66 4.42
CA ASN A 54 -33.85 3.96 5.05
C ASN A 54 -33.94 2.51 4.52
N SER A 55 -34.87 1.73 5.05
CA SER A 55 -35.05 0.31 4.68
C SER A 55 -35.48 0.06 3.23
N SER A 56 -35.86 1.12 2.49
CA SER A 56 -36.17 1.05 1.06
C SER A 56 -34.99 1.50 0.17
N CYS A 57 -33.78 1.62 0.73
CA CYS A 57 -32.61 2.05 -0.04
C CYS A 57 -32.13 0.93 -0.99
N GLU A 58 -32.27 1.19 -2.29
CA GLU A 58 -31.77 0.31 -3.36
C GLU A 58 -30.40 0.76 -3.92
N MET A 59 -29.78 1.78 -3.31
CA MET A 59 -28.53 2.35 -3.80
C MET A 59 -27.40 1.32 -3.78
N ARG A 60 -26.57 1.36 -4.82
CA ARG A 60 -25.39 0.49 -4.95
C ARG A 60 -24.14 1.32 -5.16
N ARG A 61 -23.00 0.86 -4.64
CA ARG A 61 -21.71 1.53 -4.79
C ARG A 61 -20.64 0.53 -5.24
N GLY A 62 -19.59 1.03 -5.88
CA GLY A 62 -18.50 0.22 -6.44
C GLY A 62 -18.29 0.50 -7.93
N THR A 63 -17.39 -0.26 -8.55
CA THR A 63 -17.09 -0.12 -9.98
C THR A 63 -18.19 -0.72 -10.85
N CYS A 64 -18.27 -0.28 -12.11
CA CYS A 64 -19.16 -0.90 -13.10
C CYS A 64 -18.95 -2.43 -13.13
N GLY A 65 -20.05 -3.20 -13.05
CA GLY A 65 -20.04 -4.66 -13.00
C GLY A 65 -19.81 -5.29 -11.61
N ASN A 66 -19.38 -4.50 -10.62
CA ASN A 66 -19.06 -4.99 -9.26
C ASN A 66 -19.70 -4.12 -8.17
N GLN A 67 -20.87 -3.52 -8.43
CA GLN A 67 -21.56 -2.71 -7.43
C GLN A 67 -22.20 -3.59 -6.35
N THR A 68 -22.07 -3.20 -5.09
CA THR A 68 -22.72 -3.86 -3.95
C THR A 68 -23.78 -2.96 -3.33
N PRO A 69 -24.85 -3.54 -2.73
CA PRO A 69 -25.83 -2.78 -1.97
C PRO A 69 -25.18 -1.93 -0.88
N LEU A 70 -25.62 -0.68 -0.74
CA LEU A 70 -25.09 0.23 0.27
C LEU A 70 -25.51 -0.19 1.69
N LEU A 71 -26.72 -0.74 1.83
CA LEU A 71 -27.23 -1.35 3.05
C LEU A 71 -27.12 -2.88 3.00
N ALA A 72 -27.01 -3.50 4.17
CA ALA A 72 -27.12 -4.95 4.30
C ALA A 72 -28.54 -5.41 3.97
N GLU A 73 -28.69 -6.62 3.43
CA GLU A 73 -30.02 -7.19 3.14
C GLU A 73 -30.87 -7.29 4.41
N GLU A 74 -30.24 -7.57 5.56
CA GLU A 74 -30.90 -7.64 6.86
C GLU A 74 -31.46 -6.30 7.35
N LEU A 75 -30.98 -5.16 6.82
CA LEU A 75 -31.51 -3.83 7.14
C LEU A 75 -32.66 -3.42 6.21
N CYS A 76 -32.98 -4.25 5.23
CA CYS A 76 -34.01 -4.04 4.22
C CYS A 76 -35.07 -5.16 4.28
N GLY A 77 -36.16 -5.02 3.53
CA GLY A 77 -37.21 -6.04 3.40
C GLY A 77 -38.40 -5.91 4.38
N ASP A 78 -39.21 -6.97 4.49
CA ASP A 78 -40.50 -6.97 5.21
C ASP A 78 -40.37 -6.98 6.74
N SER A 79 -39.22 -7.42 7.27
CA SER A 79 -38.92 -7.42 8.71
C SER A 79 -37.46 -7.01 8.94
N PRO A 80 -37.12 -5.73 8.66
CA PRO A 80 -35.75 -5.27 8.70
C PRO A 80 -35.25 -5.23 10.14
N LEU A 81 -33.99 -5.63 10.32
CA LEU A 81 -33.23 -5.36 11.54
C LEU A 81 -33.18 -3.83 11.73
N PRO A 82 -33.66 -3.29 12.86
CA PRO A 82 -33.63 -1.85 13.06
C PRO A 82 -32.17 -1.38 13.13
N ILE A 83 -31.86 -0.23 12.53
CA ILE A 83 -30.50 0.36 12.54
C ILE A 83 -29.98 0.51 13.97
N THR A 84 -30.87 0.78 14.94
CA THR A 84 -30.55 0.90 16.36
C THR A 84 -30.09 -0.41 17.03
N ALA A 85 -30.23 -1.56 16.36
CA ALA A 85 -29.64 -2.81 16.81
C ALA A 85 -28.13 -2.89 16.49
N LEU A 86 -27.62 -1.99 15.64
CA LEU A 86 -26.20 -1.89 15.32
C LEU A 86 -25.47 -1.04 16.35
N SER A 87 -24.23 -1.40 16.64
CA SER A 87 -23.34 -0.60 17.48
C SER A 87 -21.91 -0.78 17.03
N LEU A 88 -21.19 0.32 16.76
CA LEU A 88 -19.78 0.27 16.44
C LEU A 88 -18.98 -0.15 17.68
N ARG A 89 -18.52 -1.40 17.68
CA ARG A 89 -17.78 -2.02 18.79
C ARG A 89 -16.27 -1.92 18.57
N GLN A 90 -15.83 -2.29 17.38
CA GLN A 90 -14.41 -2.37 17.04
C GLN A 90 -14.16 -1.96 15.58
N VAL A 91 -12.95 -1.51 15.32
CA VAL A 91 -12.45 -1.18 13.99
C VAL A 91 -11.15 -1.93 13.77
N HIS A 92 -11.12 -2.76 12.73
CA HIS A 92 -9.95 -3.49 12.32
C HIS A 92 -9.37 -2.90 11.04
N TYR A 93 -8.03 -2.86 11.01
CA TYR A 93 -7.28 -2.49 9.84
C TYR A 93 -7.16 -3.68 8.89
N SER A 94 -7.48 -3.44 7.62
CA SER A 94 -7.01 -4.25 6.51
C SER A 94 -6.32 -3.32 5.51
N VAL A 95 -5.24 -3.75 4.88
CA VAL A 95 -4.41 -2.92 3.99
C VAL A 95 -5.22 -2.19 2.89
N ARG A 96 -6.42 -2.67 2.56
CA ARG A 96 -7.33 -2.07 1.55
C ARG A 96 -8.76 -1.84 2.03
N ALA A 97 -9.03 -2.03 3.31
CA ALA A 97 -10.38 -1.90 3.82
C ALA A 97 -10.35 -1.52 5.30
N MET A 98 -11.42 -0.87 5.73
CA MET A 98 -11.75 -0.84 7.13
C MET A 98 -12.83 -1.87 7.40
N VAL A 99 -12.65 -2.63 8.47
CA VAL A 99 -13.59 -3.67 8.89
C VAL A 99 -14.17 -3.25 10.23
N LEU A 100 -15.47 -3.04 10.25
CA LEU A 100 -16.22 -2.52 11.37
C LEU A 100 -17.04 -3.67 11.97
N ASP A 101 -16.86 -3.91 13.27
CA ASP A 101 -17.78 -4.73 14.06
C ASP A 101 -18.95 -3.84 14.49
N LEU A 102 -20.12 -4.10 13.91
CA LEU A 102 -21.36 -3.37 14.19
C LEU A 102 -22.32 -4.19 15.07
N GLY A 103 -21.85 -5.28 15.68
CA GLY A 103 -22.64 -6.18 16.53
C GLY A 103 -23.25 -7.35 15.75
N PRO A 104 -24.56 -7.35 15.46
CA PRO A 104 -25.17 -8.42 14.67
C PRO A 104 -24.70 -8.46 13.21
N LEU A 105 -24.07 -7.37 12.73
CA LEU A 105 -23.50 -7.27 11.39
C LEU A 105 -22.04 -6.82 11.44
N TRP A 106 -21.29 -7.22 10.43
CA TRP A 106 -19.95 -6.79 10.12
C TRP A 106 -19.97 -6.04 8.80
N LEU A 107 -19.29 -4.89 8.76
CA LEU A 107 -19.15 -4.09 7.54
C LEU A 107 -17.68 -4.01 7.16
N LYS A 108 -17.33 -4.55 6.01
CA LYS A 108 -16.07 -4.25 5.34
C LYS A 108 -16.30 -3.15 4.33
N ALA A 109 -15.93 -1.92 4.70
CA ALA A 109 -15.86 -0.80 3.78
C ALA A 109 -14.64 -1.02 2.89
N SER A 110 -14.83 -1.83 1.84
CA SER A 110 -13.76 -2.28 1.00
C SER A 110 -13.51 -1.31 -0.14
N MET A 111 -12.25 -1.08 -0.44
CA MET A 111 -11.85 -0.51 -1.72
C MET A 111 -11.54 -1.65 -2.70
N ARG A 112 -12.28 -2.76 -2.59
CA ARG A 112 -12.03 -4.04 -3.27
C ARG A 112 -12.28 -3.94 -4.77
N MET A 113 -11.58 -4.82 -5.47
CA MET A 113 -12.12 -5.51 -6.63
C MET A 113 -12.43 -6.96 -6.22
N LEU A 114 -13.55 -7.49 -6.69
CA LEU A 114 -13.76 -8.93 -6.79
C LEU A 114 -13.77 -9.32 -8.27
N THR A 115 -13.10 -10.46 -8.52
CA THR A 115 -13.02 -11.31 -9.72
C THR A 115 -12.26 -10.82 -10.96
N GLU A 116 -11.80 -11.81 -11.72
CA GLU A 116 -10.54 -11.91 -12.47
C GLU A 116 -10.35 -11.02 -13.71
N ARG A 117 -11.20 -10.02 -13.98
CA ARG A 117 -11.06 -9.25 -15.23
C ARG A 117 -11.39 -7.77 -15.07
N LYS A 118 -10.30 -6.99 -14.98
CA LYS A 118 -10.14 -5.53 -15.22
C LYS A 118 -10.19 -4.61 -13.98
N LEU A 119 -9.09 -3.87 -13.80
CA LEU A 119 -8.80 -2.87 -12.76
C LEU A 119 -9.64 -1.58 -12.87
N ALA A 120 -10.09 -1.06 -11.72
CA ALA A 120 -10.10 0.39 -11.48
C ALA A 120 -9.56 0.69 -10.07
N TYR A 121 -8.56 1.59 -10.02
CA TYR A 121 -7.87 2.02 -8.81
C TYR A 121 -8.70 3.10 -8.11
N LEU A 122 -9.46 2.76 -7.08
CA LEU A 122 -10.29 3.76 -6.42
C LEU A 122 -9.40 4.66 -5.54
N THR A 123 -8.98 5.74 -6.17
CA THR A 123 -8.19 6.85 -5.63
C THR A 123 -9.17 7.77 -4.90
N HIS A 124 -8.68 8.65 -4.03
CA HIS A 124 -9.50 9.74 -3.48
C HIS A 124 -10.54 9.41 -2.39
N THR A 125 -10.39 8.31 -1.67
CA THR A 125 -11.18 8.05 -0.45
C THR A 125 -10.46 8.59 0.78
N SER A 126 -11.19 9.20 1.70
CA SER A 126 -10.70 9.67 3.01
C SER A 126 -11.70 9.27 4.09
N VAL A 127 -11.21 8.79 5.24
CA VAL A 127 -12.06 8.46 6.38
C VAL A 127 -11.89 9.52 7.47
N GLN A 128 -13.00 10.04 7.97
CA GLN A 128 -13.05 11.13 8.94
C GLN A 128 -14.03 10.81 10.07
N VAL A 129 -13.81 11.39 11.25
CA VAL A 129 -14.72 11.28 12.39
C VAL A 129 -15.22 12.68 12.75
N TYR A 130 -16.43 13.01 12.29
CA TYR A 130 -17.02 14.33 12.47
C TYR A 130 -17.73 14.47 13.80
N PRO A 131 -17.52 15.56 14.56
CA PRO A 131 -18.46 15.96 15.60
C PRO A 131 -19.86 16.19 15.01
N LYS A 132 -20.91 15.93 15.79
CA LYS A 132 -22.31 16.10 15.32
C LYS A 132 -22.61 17.50 14.80
N SER A 133 -22.04 18.54 15.42
CA SER A 133 -22.21 19.93 14.98
C SER A 133 -21.68 20.17 13.57
N GLU A 134 -20.50 19.64 13.25
CA GLU A 134 -19.88 19.74 11.93
C GLU A 134 -20.63 18.90 10.90
N TRP A 135 -21.09 17.70 11.30
CA TRP A 135 -21.87 16.83 10.43
C TRP A 135 -23.17 17.48 9.96
N THR A 136 -23.89 18.16 10.86
CA THR A 136 -25.11 18.89 10.49
C THR A 136 -24.83 19.94 9.41
N VAL A 137 -23.69 20.64 9.47
CA VAL A 137 -23.27 21.57 8.42
C VAL A 137 -23.03 20.81 7.11
N ILE A 138 -22.28 19.71 7.13
CA ILE A 138 -22.00 18.89 5.94
C ILE A 138 -23.27 18.45 5.22
N CYS A 139 -24.31 18.04 5.95
CA CYS A 139 -25.59 17.63 5.38
C CYS A 139 -26.33 18.78 4.66
N THR A 140 -26.07 20.03 5.03
CA THR A 140 -26.73 21.22 4.45
C THR A 140 -25.94 21.85 3.30
N VAL A 141 -24.66 21.51 3.12
CA VAL A 141 -23.81 22.09 2.08
C VAL A 141 -23.87 21.24 0.80
N PRO A 142 -24.21 21.82 -0.36
CA PRO A 142 -24.18 21.09 -1.63
C PRO A 142 -22.80 20.49 -1.95
N LYS A 143 -22.80 19.31 -2.58
CA LYS A 143 -21.61 18.57 -3.02
C LYS A 143 -20.65 19.42 -3.85
N SER A 144 -21.18 20.29 -4.71
CA SER A 144 -20.42 21.24 -5.53
C SER A 144 -19.55 22.21 -4.72
N ASN A 145 -19.96 22.53 -3.49
CA ASN A 145 -19.25 23.41 -2.58
C ASN A 145 -18.28 22.61 -1.68
N ARG A 146 -18.68 21.43 -1.22
CA ARG A 146 -17.83 20.54 -0.39
C ARG A 146 -16.61 20.01 -1.14
N LYS A 147 -16.69 19.84 -2.46
CA LYS A 147 -15.64 19.23 -3.33
C LYS A 147 -15.32 17.77 -2.99
N PHE A 148 -16.15 17.10 -2.22
CA PHE A 148 -16.11 15.66 -1.97
C PHE A 148 -17.54 15.14 -1.81
N SER A 149 -17.69 13.82 -1.93
CA SER A 149 -18.93 13.10 -1.71
C SER A 149 -18.85 12.27 -0.42
N VAL A 150 -19.95 12.13 0.30
CA VAL A 150 -20.12 11.13 1.36
C VAL A 150 -20.52 9.82 0.69
N ALA A 151 -19.59 8.87 0.61
CA ALA A 151 -19.90 7.55 0.09
C ALA A 151 -20.69 6.71 1.12
N LEU A 152 -20.34 6.84 2.39
CA LEU A 152 -21.08 6.26 3.52
C LEU A 152 -20.80 7.07 4.79
N GLY A 153 -21.84 7.48 5.52
CA GLY A 153 -21.74 8.06 6.86
C GLY A 153 -22.46 7.16 7.87
N ILE A 154 -21.81 6.88 9.00
CA ILE A 154 -22.35 6.09 10.11
C ILE A 154 -22.48 7.02 11.31
N GLU A 155 -23.71 7.43 11.61
CA GLU A 155 -23.99 8.31 12.74
C GLU A 155 -24.09 7.52 14.04
N CYS A 156 -23.32 7.96 15.02
CA CYS A 156 -23.44 7.56 16.42
C CYS A 156 -23.94 8.77 17.23
N GLU A 157 -24.22 8.58 18.52
CA GLU A 157 -24.74 9.63 19.40
C GLU A 157 -23.88 10.91 19.41
N ARG A 158 -22.54 10.75 19.43
CA ARG A 158 -21.61 11.87 19.64
C ARG A 158 -20.84 12.29 18.38
N PHE A 159 -20.81 11.45 17.36
CA PHE A 159 -20.00 11.66 16.17
C PHE A 159 -20.56 10.93 14.94
N VAL A 160 -20.02 11.24 13.77
CA VAL A 160 -20.27 10.50 12.54
C VAL A 160 -18.96 10.00 11.94
N LEU A 161 -18.85 8.69 11.76
CA LEU A 161 -17.76 8.08 10.99
C LEU A 161 -18.12 8.17 9.50
N ALA A 162 -17.36 8.95 8.73
CA ALA A 162 -17.65 9.22 7.34
C ALA A 162 -16.54 8.71 6.41
N PHE A 163 -16.96 7.91 5.42
CA PHE A 163 -16.17 7.50 4.27
C PHE A 163 -16.44 8.50 3.13
N LEU A 164 -15.51 9.42 2.96
CA LEU A 164 -15.55 10.45 1.93
C LEU A 164 -14.86 9.96 0.67
N SER A 165 -15.35 10.36 -0.50
CA SER A 165 -14.73 10.03 -1.78
C SER A 165 -14.98 11.14 -2.80
N LEU A 166 -14.04 11.38 -3.72
CA LEU A 166 -14.28 12.32 -4.83
C LEU A 166 -15.28 11.76 -5.86
N ASP A 167 -15.32 10.44 -6.03
CA ASP A 167 -16.03 9.75 -7.12
C ASP A 167 -17.09 8.75 -6.64
N GLN A 168 -17.34 8.67 -5.33
CA GLN A 168 -18.24 7.71 -4.68
C GLN A 168 -17.87 6.24 -4.90
N LEU A 169 -16.61 5.98 -5.24
CA LEU A 169 -16.14 4.62 -5.47
C LEU A 169 -15.71 3.97 -4.14
N VAL A 170 -16.71 3.48 -3.41
CA VAL A 170 -16.58 2.63 -2.20
C VAL A 170 -17.42 1.37 -2.40
N GLN A 171 -16.94 0.21 -1.94
CA GLN A 171 -17.69 -1.04 -2.06
C GLN A 171 -17.96 -1.62 -0.67
N PRO A 172 -19.11 -1.32 -0.06
CA PRO A 172 -19.50 -1.91 1.22
C PRO A 172 -19.79 -3.40 1.03
N ILE A 173 -19.27 -4.23 1.94
CA ILE A 173 -19.55 -5.67 2.01
C ILE A 173 -20.07 -5.94 3.41
N TRP A 174 -21.29 -6.45 3.49
CA TRP A 174 -21.97 -6.78 4.73
C TRP A 174 -21.93 -8.29 4.98
N ALA A 175 -21.85 -8.69 6.24
CA ALA A 175 -21.98 -10.09 6.66
C ALA A 175 -22.46 -10.19 8.10
N SER A 176 -23.14 -11.27 8.46
CA SER A 176 -23.54 -11.57 9.84
C SER A 176 -22.38 -12.00 10.76
N SER A 177 -21.19 -12.24 10.19
CA SER A 177 -19.99 -12.63 10.93
C SER A 177 -18.72 -12.16 10.23
N ARG A 178 -17.62 -12.05 10.99
CA ARG A 178 -16.31 -11.67 10.44
C ARG A 178 -15.84 -12.62 9.34
N SER A 179 -16.02 -13.93 9.50
CA SER A 179 -15.65 -14.93 8.49
C SER A 179 -16.48 -14.81 7.21
N GLY A 180 -17.73 -14.34 7.31
CA GLY A 180 -18.61 -14.07 6.16
C GLY A 180 -18.11 -12.95 5.24
N LEU A 181 -17.21 -12.07 5.71
CA LEU A 181 -16.57 -11.04 4.87
C LEU A 181 -15.53 -11.61 3.88
N GLY A 182 -15.26 -12.92 3.97
CA GLY A 182 -14.25 -13.63 3.22
C GLY A 182 -12.84 -13.38 3.75
N PRO A 183 -11.82 -14.06 3.16
CA PRO A 183 -10.46 -13.95 3.62
C PRO A 183 -9.95 -12.50 3.53
N GLU A 184 -9.24 -12.08 4.56
CA GLU A 184 -8.55 -10.80 4.58
C GLU A 184 -7.19 -10.95 3.92
N PRO A 185 -6.76 -9.96 3.13
CA PRO A 185 -5.39 -9.94 2.66
C PRO A 185 -4.43 -9.85 3.84
N VAL A 186 -3.30 -10.56 3.73
CA VAL A 186 -2.25 -10.54 4.75
C VAL A 186 -1.59 -9.16 4.79
N TYR A 187 -1.55 -8.56 5.99
CA TYR A 187 -0.78 -7.34 6.22
C TYR A 187 0.68 -7.72 6.50
N VAL A 188 1.58 -7.28 5.63
CA VAL A 188 3.01 -7.69 5.66
C VAL A 188 3.69 -7.46 7.02
N ALA A 189 3.37 -6.38 7.75
CA ALA A 189 3.95 -6.13 9.07
C ALA A 189 3.26 -6.91 10.20
N GLY A 190 1.98 -7.26 10.03
CA GLY A 190 1.22 -8.02 11.02
C GLY A 190 1.44 -9.54 10.93
N ASP A 191 1.72 -10.07 9.74
CA ASP A 191 2.01 -11.49 9.50
C ASP A 191 2.94 -11.66 8.30
N PHE A 192 4.24 -11.45 8.54
CA PHE A 192 5.24 -11.55 7.48
C PHE A 192 5.36 -12.98 6.93
N LEU A 193 5.24 -14.00 7.80
CA LEU A 193 5.33 -15.40 7.39
C LEU A 193 4.17 -15.77 6.44
N GLY A 194 2.93 -15.38 6.77
CA GLY A 194 1.77 -15.56 5.91
C GLY A 194 1.92 -14.83 4.58
N PHE A 195 2.51 -13.64 4.58
CA PHE A 195 2.84 -12.92 3.36
C PHE A 195 3.85 -13.70 2.49
N LEU A 196 4.93 -14.21 3.08
CA LEU A 196 5.92 -15.03 2.36
C LEU A 196 5.31 -16.30 1.76
N LYS A 197 4.39 -16.97 2.48
CA LYS A 197 3.63 -18.10 1.94
C LYS A 197 2.84 -17.70 0.70
N GLY A 198 2.16 -16.55 0.74
CA GLY A 198 1.43 -16.02 -0.40
C GLY A 198 2.34 -15.72 -1.60
N VAL A 199 3.51 -15.12 -1.36
CA VAL A 199 4.51 -14.86 -2.42
C VAL A 199 5.04 -16.16 -3.00
N ALA A 200 5.39 -17.13 -2.16
CA ALA A 200 5.91 -18.42 -2.60
C ALA A 200 4.90 -19.17 -3.48
N ALA A 201 3.65 -19.28 -3.02
CA ALA A 201 2.58 -19.93 -3.79
C ALA A 201 2.33 -19.23 -5.14
N TRP A 202 2.36 -17.90 -5.16
CA TRP A 202 2.20 -17.14 -6.41
C TRP A 202 3.36 -17.34 -7.38
N ILE A 203 4.61 -17.38 -6.89
CA ILE A 203 5.77 -17.68 -7.73
C ILE A 203 5.66 -19.10 -8.31
N GLU A 204 5.30 -20.08 -7.48
CA GLU A 204 5.13 -21.46 -7.89
C GLU A 204 4.07 -21.63 -8.98
N MET A 205 2.88 -21.04 -8.79
CA MET A 205 1.79 -21.07 -9.76
C MET A 205 2.18 -20.48 -11.12
N ASN A 206 3.09 -19.50 -11.13
CA ASN A 206 3.51 -18.80 -12.33
C ASN A 206 4.87 -19.29 -12.87
N TRP A 207 5.50 -20.30 -12.25
CA TRP A 207 6.88 -20.68 -12.55
C TRP A 207 7.09 -21.08 -14.01
N ALA A 208 6.13 -21.79 -14.59
CA ALA A 208 6.18 -22.26 -15.98
C ALA A 208 5.80 -21.19 -17.02
N ALA A 209 5.31 -20.02 -16.60
CA ALA A 209 4.94 -18.94 -17.53
C ALA A 209 6.19 -18.22 -18.07
N SER A 210 6.05 -17.52 -19.21
CA SER A 210 7.18 -16.78 -19.81
C SER A 210 7.69 -15.61 -18.95
N ARG A 211 6.81 -15.00 -18.13
CA ARG A 211 7.11 -13.94 -17.15
C ARG A 211 7.99 -12.80 -17.70
N MET A 212 7.69 -12.38 -18.93
CA MET A 212 8.46 -11.35 -19.66
C MET A 212 8.01 -9.92 -19.36
N ASN A 213 6.97 -9.75 -18.55
CA ASN A 213 6.46 -8.45 -18.13
C ASN A 213 7.46 -7.74 -17.20
N LEU A 214 7.33 -6.42 -17.08
CA LEU A 214 8.01 -5.66 -16.02
C LEU A 214 7.57 -6.19 -14.65
N ALA A 215 8.52 -6.47 -13.77
CA ALA A 215 8.24 -7.01 -12.44
C ALA A 215 7.33 -6.07 -11.64
N ALA A 216 7.54 -4.75 -11.74
CA ALA A 216 6.69 -3.76 -11.09
C ALA A 216 5.21 -3.83 -11.53
N ALA A 217 4.95 -4.15 -12.81
CA ALA A 217 3.59 -4.36 -13.30
C ALA A 217 3.00 -5.67 -12.77
N ALA A 218 3.77 -6.77 -12.81
CA ALA A 218 3.34 -8.07 -12.30
C ALA A 218 2.98 -8.01 -10.81
N ILE A 219 3.77 -7.31 -9.99
CA ILE A 219 3.50 -7.09 -8.56
C ILE A 219 2.18 -6.34 -8.36
N ARG A 220 1.97 -5.25 -9.10
CA ARG A 220 0.75 -4.44 -9.02
C ARG A 220 -0.49 -5.20 -9.50
N ASP A 221 -0.33 -6.09 -10.48
CA ASP A 221 -1.40 -6.94 -10.99
C ASP A 221 -1.70 -8.11 -10.02
N ALA A 222 -0.66 -8.66 -9.36
CA ALA A 222 -0.75 -9.68 -8.30
C ALA A 222 -1.15 -9.12 -6.93
N ASN A 223 -2.15 -8.24 -6.95
CA ASN A 223 -2.55 -7.39 -5.84
C ASN A 223 -3.21 -8.11 -4.65
N HIS A 224 -3.51 -9.40 -4.82
CA HIS A 224 -4.01 -10.31 -3.78
C HIS A 224 -2.86 -10.85 -2.91
N VAL A 225 -1.63 -10.82 -3.42
CA VAL A 225 -0.40 -11.13 -2.68
C VAL A 225 0.28 -9.83 -2.23
N TRP A 226 0.52 -8.92 -3.17
CA TRP A 226 1.18 -7.63 -2.95
C TRP A 226 0.16 -6.56 -2.58
N VAL A 227 -0.59 -6.84 -1.53
CA VAL A 227 -1.74 -6.04 -1.12
C VAL A 227 -1.24 -4.71 -0.63
N GLY A 228 -1.76 -3.60 -1.19
CA GLY A 228 -1.33 -2.25 -0.83
C GLY A 228 -0.16 -1.72 -1.66
N VAL A 229 0.41 -2.52 -2.57
CA VAL A 229 1.43 -2.05 -3.50
C VAL A 229 0.78 -1.38 -4.71
N GLY A 230 0.79 -0.05 -4.73
CA GLY A 230 0.27 0.75 -5.84
C GLY A 230 1.37 1.39 -6.69
N ALA A 231 1.07 2.58 -7.22
CA ALA A 231 1.93 3.31 -8.13
C ALA A 231 3.18 3.84 -7.42
N TYR A 232 3.07 4.39 -6.21
CA TYR A 232 4.25 4.93 -5.52
C TYR A 232 4.96 3.87 -4.67
N THR A 233 4.21 2.98 -4.01
CA THR A 233 4.74 1.92 -3.15
C THR A 233 5.66 1.00 -3.93
N VAL A 234 5.32 0.66 -5.18
CA VAL A 234 6.21 -0.19 -6.01
C VAL A 234 7.56 0.47 -6.26
N ASN A 235 7.60 1.80 -6.47
CA ASN A 235 8.86 2.51 -6.66
C ASN A 235 9.69 2.51 -5.36
N GLU A 236 9.03 2.77 -4.23
CA GLU A 236 9.67 2.81 -2.93
C GLU A 236 10.24 1.45 -2.52
N ILE A 237 9.51 0.33 -2.69
CA ILE A 237 10.03 -0.99 -2.33
C ILE A 237 11.17 -1.44 -3.24
N PHE A 238 11.17 -1.08 -4.53
CA PHE A 238 12.28 -1.40 -5.43
C PHE A 238 13.54 -0.60 -5.08
N PHE A 239 13.37 0.69 -4.76
CA PHE A 239 14.44 1.53 -4.25
C PHE A 239 15.04 0.95 -2.95
N LEU A 240 14.19 0.65 -1.97
CA LEU A 240 14.58 0.06 -0.70
C LEU A 240 15.25 -1.29 -0.89
N ALA A 241 14.74 -2.10 -1.83
CA ALA A 241 15.32 -3.38 -2.16
C ALA A 241 16.66 -3.24 -2.90
N GLY A 242 16.98 -2.09 -3.49
CA GLY A 242 18.13 -1.86 -4.36
C GLY A 242 18.02 -2.59 -5.71
N ILE A 243 16.80 -2.69 -6.25
CA ILE A 243 16.48 -3.44 -7.47
C ILE A 243 16.08 -2.44 -8.58
N PRO A 244 16.57 -2.61 -9.83
CA PRO A 244 16.15 -1.78 -10.95
C PRO A 244 14.65 -1.87 -11.23
N MET A 245 13.99 -0.75 -11.52
CA MET A 245 12.58 -0.75 -11.94
C MET A 245 12.34 -1.46 -13.27
N GLY A 246 13.34 -1.49 -14.16
CA GLY A 246 13.26 -2.13 -15.47
C GLY A 246 13.42 -3.65 -15.47
N ILE A 247 13.60 -4.28 -14.30
CA ILE A 247 13.79 -5.74 -14.22
C ILE A 247 12.52 -6.49 -14.65
N ARG A 248 12.71 -7.60 -15.37
CA ARG A 248 11.60 -8.48 -15.75
C ARG A 248 11.15 -9.32 -14.57
N GLU A 249 9.90 -9.73 -14.61
CA GLU A 249 9.30 -10.61 -13.61
C GLU A 249 10.10 -11.92 -13.47
N ARG A 250 10.50 -12.55 -14.58
CA ARG A 250 11.35 -13.75 -14.57
C ARG A 250 12.68 -13.53 -13.85
N ASP A 251 13.35 -12.41 -14.12
CA ASP A 251 14.69 -12.15 -13.57
C ASP A 251 14.65 -11.77 -12.09
N LEU A 252 13.56 -11.13 -11.66
CA LEU A 252 13.32 -10.84 -10.25
C LEU A 252 13.01 -12.13 -9.49
N PHE A 253 11.94 -12.83 -9.87
CA PHE A 253 11.40 -13.93 -9.09
C PHE A 253 12.07 -15.28 -9.37
N GLY A 254 12.87 -15.38 -10.44
CA GLY A 254 13.80 -16.49 -10.65
C GLY A 254 15.08 -16.38 -9.84
N ASN A 255 15.28 -15.29 -9.10
CA ASN A 255 16.46 -15.06 -8.26
C ASN A 255 16.05 -14.94 -6.77
N PRO A 256 16.42 -15.92 -5.91
CA PRO A 256 16.08 -15.94 -4.50
C PRO A 256 16.47 -14.66 -3.74
N SER A 257 17.69 -14.16 -3.96
CA SER A 257 18.17 -12.94 -3.30
C SER A 257 17.33 -11.71 -3.64
N ARG A 258 17.00 -11.51 -4.91
CA ARG A 258 16.18 -10.38 -5.35
C ARG A 258 14.76 -10.46 -4.78
N THR A 259 14.14 -11.63 -4.78
CA THR A 259 12.83 -11.84 -4.17
C THR A 259 12.86 -11.56 -2.66
N ALA A 260 13.84 -12.11 -1.95
CA ALA A 260 14.00 -11.90 -0.51
C ALA A 260 14.20 -10.41 -0.18
N ARG A 261 15.08 -9.72 -0.92
CA ARG A 261 15.30 -8.27 -0.78
C ARG A 261 14.02 -7.46 -0.98
N LEU A 262 13.22 -7.81 -1.98
CA LEU A 262 11.96 -7.13 -2.24
C LEU A 262 10.93 -7.34 -1.10
N CYS A 263 10.83 -8.57 -0.58
CA CYS A 263 9.95 -8.89 0.55
C CYS A 263 10.37 -8.15 1.83
N VAL A 264 11.66 -8.16 2.14
CA VAL A 264 12.25 -7.42 3.28
C VAL A 264 12.04 -5.92 3.10
N ALA A 265 12.23 -5.36 1.90
CA ALA A 265 11.99 -3.96 1.61
C ALA A 265 10.51 -3.58 1.81
N TYR A 266 9.58 -4.48 1.45
CA TYR A 266 8.17 -4.22 1.67
C TYR A 266 7.79 -4.20 3.16
N LEU A 267 8.32 -5.15 3.93
CA LEU A 267 8.19 -5.15 5.39
C LEU A 267 8.81 -3.89 6.01
N ALA A 268 10.00 -3.48 5.56
CA ALA A 268 10.67 -2.28 6.04
C ALA A 268 9.81 -1.01 5.83
N LEU A 269 9.21 -0.89 4.65
CA LEU A 269 8.30 0.22 4.34
C LEU A 269 7.06 0.20 5.25
N ALA A 270 6.49 -0.98 5.49
CA ALA A 270 5.33 -1.14 6.36
C ALA A 270 5.62 -0.77 7.82
N MET A 271 6.69 -1.31 8.39
CA MET A 271 7.13 -0.99 9.75
C MET A 271 7.46 0.50 9.91
N ARG A 272 8.09 1.10 8.87
CA ARG A 272 8.34 2.54 8.85
C ARG A 272 7.03 3.33 8.88
N ALA A 273 6.05 2.94 8.07
CA ALA A 273 4.76 3.61 8.04
C ALA A 273 4.09 3.58 9.42
N GLU A 274 4.03 2.44 10.10
CA GLU A 274 3.50 2.32 11.47
C GLU A 274 4.18 3.26 12.46
N ARG A 275 5.51 3.38 12.38
CA ARG A 275 6.29 4.19 13.29
C ARG A 275 6.17 5.70 12.99
N GLU A 276 6.30 6.10 11.74
CA GLU A 276 6.51 7.51 11.37
C GLU A 276 5.21 8.24 11.03
N LEU A 277 4.21 7.53 10.50
CA LEU A 277 2.96 8.12 10.05
C LEU A 277 2.18 8.85 11.15
N PRO A 278 2.09 8.34 12.41
CA PRO A 278 1.45 9.07 13.49
C PRO A 278 2.01 10.49 13.66
N SER A 279 3.34 10.63 13.68
CA SER A 279 4.01 11.93 13.84
C SER A 279 3.87 12.86 12.63
N LEU A 280 3.48 12.32 11.47
CA LEU A 280 3.21 13.08 10.26
C LEU A 280 1.76 13.58 10.23
N LEU A 281 0.81 12.73 10.61
CA LEU A 281 -0.63 13.04 10.54
C LEU A 281 -1.11 13.88 11.73
N ARG A 282 -0.55 13.66 12.92
CA ARG A 282 -1.04 14.29 14.17
C ARG A 282 -1.09 15.83 14.12
N PRO A 283 -0.11 16.55 13.54
CA PRO A 283 -0.18 18.01 13.44
C PRO A 283 -1.38 18.53 12.65
N ALA A 284 -1.83 17.78 11.64
CA ALA A 284 -2.97 18.12 10.78
C ALA A 284 -4.30 17.54 11.28
N TRP A 285 -4.32 16.85 12.42
CA TRP A 285 -5.50 16.19 12.96
C TRP A 285 -6.18 17.06 14.02
N HIS A 286 -7.42 17.47 13.76
CA HIS A 286 -8.19 18.39 14.58
C HIS A 286 -9.57 17.80 14.89
N LYS A 287 -9.80 17.44 16.16
CA LYS A 287 -11.12 17.00 16.68
C LYS A 287 -11.80 15.90 15.84
N GLY A 288 -11.03 14.90 15.42
CA GLY A 288 -11.53 13.78 14.60
C GLY A 288 -11.42 13.98 13.08
N MET A 289 -10.98 15.16 12.63
CA MET A 289 -10.80 15.48 11.21
C MET A 289 -9.33 15.67 10.85
N LEU A 290 -8.87 15.08 9.75
CA LEU A 290 -7.59 15.38 9.13
C LEU A 290 -7.76 16.55 8.15
N ALA A 291 -7.17 17.70 8.46
CA ALA A 291 -7.28 18.93 7.68
C ALA A 291 -5.89 19.52 7.37
N PRO A 292 -5.08 18.86 6.51
CA PRO A 292 -3.72 19.29 6.22
C PRO A 292 -3.72 20.52 5.31
N ASP A 293 -2.92 21.51 5.70
CA ASP A 293 -2.60 22.66 4.85
C ASP A 293 -1.59 22.29 3.74
N SER A 294 -1.19 23.28 2.94
CA SER A 294 -0.23 23.08 1.86
C SER A 294 1.15 22.65 2.34
N ASP A 295 1.57 23.07 3.53
CA ASP A 295 2.90 22.75 4.06
C ASP A 295 2.93 21.38 4.73
N ASP A 296 1.85 20.98 5.41
CA ASP A 296 1.65 19.61 5.89
C ASP A 296 1.70 18.59 4.74
N ARG A 297 1.09 18.91 3.59
CA ARG A 297 1.11 18.05 2.41
C ARG A 297 2.52 17.85 1.85
N LYS A 298 3.36 18.88 1.86
CA LYS A 298 4.77 18.80 1.40
C LYS A 298 5.62 17.89 2.30
N LYS A 299 5.29 17.80 3.59
CA LYS A 299 6.00 16.92 4.53
C LYS A 299 5.85 15.44 4.17
N TYR A 300 4.78 15.03 3.48
CA TYR A 300 4.58 13.62 3.13
C TYR A 300 5.63 13.10 2.14
N PRO A 301 5.82 13.69 0.93
CA PRO A 301 6.90 13.28 0.04
C PRO A 301 8.28 13.34 0.70
N ASP A 302 8.56 14.37 1.50
CA ASP A 302 9.86 14.55 2.14
C ASP A 302 10.15 13.48 3.20
N ARG A 303 9.14 13.13 4.01
CA ARG A 303 9.30 12.23 5.15
C ARG A 303 9.00 10.78 4.83
N MET A 304 8.15 10.46 3.86
CA MET A 304 7.68 9.09 3.61
C MET A 304 8.23 8.49 2.31
N LEU A 305 8.52 9.31 1.31
CA LEU A 305 8.98 8.85 0.00
C LEU A 305 10.49 9.06 -0.14
N HIS A 306 11.19 8.14 -0.79
CA HIS A 306 12.62 8.30 -1.09
C HIS A 306 12.84 8.79 -2.51
N ILE A 307 12.06 8.29 -3.47
CA ILE A 307 12.30 8.53 -4.89
C ILE A 307 11.05 8.90 -5.69
N TYR A 308 9.86 8.46 -5.26
CA TYR A 308 8.66 8.72 -6.03
C TYR A 308 8.31 10.20 -6.07
N TRP A 309 8.08 10.74 -7.27
CA TRP A 309 7.72 12.14 -7.49
C TRP A 309 8.74 13.14 -6.94
N LYS A 310 10.04 12.83 -7.08
CA LYS A 310 11.12 13.72 -6.62
C LYS A 310 12.02 14.13 -7.77
N GLY A 311 12.12 15.43 -8.03
CA GLY A 311 13.13 15.97 -8.95
C GLY A 311 14.57 15.77 -8.45
N SER A 312 14.77 15.66 -7.14
CA SER A 312 16.04 15.29 -6.53
C SER A 312 15.83 14.53 -5.21
N CYS A 313 16.70 13.58 -4.90
CA CYS A 313 16.73 12.87 -3.64
C CYS A 313 18.13 12.90 -3.00
N LEU A 314 18.18 12.86 -1.67
CA LEU A 314 19.44 12.78 -0.91
C LEU A 314 19.76 11.32 -0.59
N LEU A 315 20.84 10.80 -1.17
CA LEU A 315 21.26 9.40 -1.07
C LEU A 315 22.63 9.28 -0.40
N PRO A 316 22.95 8.15 0.25
CA PRO A 316 24.32 7.87 0.66
C PRO A 316 25.30 8.02 -0.50
N SER A 317 26.48 8.58 -0.24
CA SER A 317 27.51 8.73 -1.27
C SER A 317 27.75 7.43 -2.03
N ARG A 318 27.91 6.31 -1.32
CA ARG A 318 28.07 4.98 -1.92
C ARG A 318 26.96 4.63 -2.94
N LEU A 319 25.70 4.95 -2.64
CA LEU A 319 24.59 4.61 -3.53
C LEU A 319 24.61 5.47 -4.80
N VAL A 320 25.01 6.74 -4.67
CA VAL A 320 25.25 7.63 -5.82
C VAL A 320 26.42 7.13 -6.67
N ASP A 321 27.50 6.65 -6.06
CA ASP A 321 28.64 6.10 -6.82
C ASP A 321 28.20 4.87 -7.62
N LEU A 322 27.46 3.95 -6.99
CA LEU A 322 26.92 2.76 -7.66
C LEU A 322 25.96 3.10 -8.80
N ALA A 323 25.07 4.08 -8.60
CA ALA A 323 24.16 4.55 -9.63
C ALA A 323 24.93 5.17 -10.81
N ASN A 324 25.92 6.01 -10.53
CA ASN A 324 26.76 6.62 -11.55
C ASN A 324 27.62 5.59 -12.30
N GLU A 325 28.20 4.62 -11.62
CA GLU A 325 28.94 3.51 -12.25
C GLU A 325 28.06 2.74 -13.23
N HIS A 326 26.81 2.47 -12.85
CA HIS A 326 25.85 1.81 -13.73
C HIS A 326 25.48 2.68 -14.94
N ASN A 327 25.09 3.94 -14.72
CA ASN A 327 24.65 4.83 -15.78
C ASN A 327 25.77 5.14 -16.78
N ASN A 328 27.03 5.16 -16.32
CA ASN A 328 28.22 5.32 -17.17
C ASN A 328 28.63 4.03 -17.89
N GLY A 329 27.81 2.97 -17.84
CA GLY A 329 28.08 1.70 -18.52
C GLY A 329 29.22 0.87 -17.93
N ARG A 330 29.77 1.26 -16.78
CA ARG A 330 30.87 0.54 -16.11
C ARG A 330 30.38 -0.68 -15.34
N MET A 331 29.06 -0.83 -15.18
CA MET A 331 28.45 -1.92 -14.45
C MET A 331 27.41 -2.65 -15.29
N PHE A 332 27.78 -3.82 -15.81
CA PHE A 332 26.92 -4.63 -16.69
C PHE A 332 25.73 -5.28 -15.97
N PHE A 333 25.78 -5.39 -14.64
CA PHE A 333 24.69 -5.96 -13.85
C PHE A 333 24.39 -5.12 -12.60
N PRO A 334 23.13 -4.69 -12.40
CA PRO A 334 22.70 -3.93 -11.22
C PRO A 334 22.63 -4.76 -9.93
N THR A 335 23.15 -5.98 -9.93
CA THR A 335 23.26 -6.84 -8.73
C THR A 335 24.12 -6.25 -7.62
N ARG A 336 24.86 -5.15 -7.88
CA ARG A 336 25.65 -4.46 -6.85
C ARG A 336 24.87 -3.42 -6.06
N MET A 337 23.73 -2.94 -6.55
CA MET A 337 22.85 -2.14 -5.70
C MET A 337 22.35 -3.04 -4.59
N ARG A 338 22.36 -2.53 -3.36
CA ARG A 338 22.07 -3.28 -2.14
C ARG A 338 20.83 -2.70 -1.47
N PRO A 339 20.09 -3.51 -0.70
CA PRO A 339 18.98 -2.96 0.04
C PRO A 339 19.51 -1.94 1.03
N ALA A 340 18.89 -0.76 1.05
CA ALA A 340 19.16 0.29 2.00
C ALA A 340 17.93 0.44 2.90
N TYR A 341 18.10 0.98 4.11
CA TYR A 341 16.99 1.24 5.05
C TYR A 341 16.23 -0.02 5.54
N VAL A 342 16.79 -1.23 5.39
CA VAL A 342 16.14 -2.49 5.83
C VAL A 342 16.67 -3.04 7.15
N GLN A 343 17.66 -2.38 7.78
CA GLN A 343 18.33 -2.88 8.99
C GLN A 343 17.34 -3.19 10.12
N GLU A 344 16.33 -2.35 10.29
CA GLU A 344 15.33 -2.51 11.35
C GLU A 344 14.49 -3.79 11.19
N VAL A 345 14.32 -4.30 9.97
CA VAL A 345 13.65 -5.59 9.73
C VAL A 345 14.48 -6.73 10.31
N PHE A 346 15.80 -6.71 10.08
CA PHE A 346 16.70 -7.72 10.59
C PHE A 346 16.90 -7.67 12.11
N LYS A 347 16.66 -6.51 12.75
CA LYS A 347 16.67 -6.38 14.21
C LYS A 347 15.39 -6.89 14.89
N ALA A 348 14.31 -7.13 14.15
CA ALA A 348 13.04 -7.49 14.75
C ALA A 348 13.14 -8.91 15.38
N PRO A 349 12.95 -9.05 16.70
CA PRO A 349 13.29 -10.29 17.43
C PRO A 349 12.39 -11.49 17.07
N ASN A 350 11.18 -11.22 16.55
CA ASN A 350 10.19 -12.25 16.21
C ASN A 350 9.97 -12.34 14.69
N GLY A 351 10.89 -11.80 13.89
CA GLY A 351 10.78 -11.75 12.43
C GLY A 351 11.41 -12.96 11.75
N VAL A 352 10.79 -13.41 10.65
CA VAL A 352 11.42 -14.35 9.70
C VAL A 352 12.66 -13.68 9.09
N GLN A 353 13.82 -14.29 9.27
CA GLN A 353 15.10 -13.77 8.81
C GLN A 353 15.45 -14.33 7.44
N LEU A 354 15.36 -13.49 6.41
CA LEU A 354 15.69 -13.85 5.01
C LEU A 354 17.14 -13.49 4.62
N GLY A 355 17.97 -13.12 5.58
CA GLY A 355 19.32 -12.62 5.33
C GLY A 355 20.21 -13.64 4.59
N HIS A 356 20.04 -14.93 4.85
CA HIS A 356 20.74 -16.01 4.16
C HIS A 356 20.39 -16.08 2.66
N LEU A 357 19.15 -15.81 2.26
CA LEU A 357 18.78 -15.71 0.85
C LEU A 357 19.37 -14.44 0.20
N VAL A 358 19.47 -13.34 0.96
CA VAL A 358 19.97 -12.07 0.45
C VAL A 358 21.49 -12.10 0.25
N TYR A 359 22.24 -12.54 1.26
CA TYR A 359 23.70 -12.43 1.35
C TYR A 359 24.44 -13.77 1.20
N GLY A 360 23.73 -14.90 1.25
CA GLY A 360 24.31 -16.23 1.39
C GLY A 360 24.52 -16.57 2.86
N SER A 361 24.43 -17.85 3.23
CA SER A 361 24.48 -18.30 4.63
C SER A 361 25.77 -17.90 5.35
N ASP A 362 26.93 -18.07 4.70
CA ASP A 362 28.22 -17.76 5.30
C ASP A 362 28.39 -16.27 5.60
N GLU A 363 28.02 -15.42 4.65
CA GLU A 363 28.12 -13.97 4.81
C GLU A 363 27.06 -13.46 5.78
N TRP A 364 25.86 -14.04 5.75
CA TRP A 364 24.82 -13.71 6.72
C TRP A 364 25.27 -14.02 8.15
N GLY A 365 25.90 -15.17 8.41
CA GLY A 365 26.43 -15.48 9.74
C GLY A 365 27.44 -14.44 10.25
N ARG A 366 28.25 -13.84 9.35
CA ARG A 366 29.15 -12.73 9.72
C ARG A 366 28.39 -11.44 10.02
N ILE A 367 27.40 -11.11 9.20
CA ILE A 367 26.55 -9.91 9.38
C ILE A 367 25.76 -10.03 10.69
N GLU A 368 25.17 -11.19 10.93
CA GLU A 368 24.44 -11.55 12.14
C GLU A 368 25.31 -11.36 13.38
N ALA A 369 26.50 -11.99 13.40
CA ALA A 369 27.44 -11.85 14.50
C ALA A 369 27.90 -10.40 14.71
N HIS A 370 28.09 -9.63 13.64
CA HIS A 370 28.52 -8.23 13.72
C HIS A 370 27.45 -7.30 14.31
N PHE A 371 26.18 -7.47 13.90
CA PHE A 371 25.09 -6.58 14.29
C PHE A 371 24.22 -7.12 15.44
N GLY A 372 24.43 -8.37 15.86
CA GLY A 372 23.59 -9.04 16.84
C GLY A 372 22.17 -9.30 16.32
N PHE A 373 22.04 -9.68 15.05
CA PHE A 373 20.73 -10.07 14.50
C PHE A 373 20.33 -11.48 14.93
N PRO A 374 19.04 -11.85 14.84
CA PRO A 374 18.61 -13.23 15.04
C PRO A 374 19.13 -14.15 13.93
N GLU A 375 19.22 -15.45 14.25
CA GLU A 375 19.60 -16.51 13.31
C GLU A 375 18.67 -16.57 12.10
N ALA A 376 19.23 -17.00 10.96
CA ALA A 376 18.48 -17.22 9.72
C ALA A 376 17.33 -18.23 9.90
N THR A 377 16.17 -17.93 9.31
CA THR A 377 15.01 -18.84 9.31
C THR A 377 15.09 -19.76 8.10
N MET A 378 15.80 -20.89 8.23
CA MET A 378 16.10 -21.78 7.10
C MET A 378 14.87 -22.54 6.56
N ASP A 379 13.78 -22.60 7.31
CA ASP A 379 12.51 -23.23 6.96
C ASP A 379 11.45 -22.22 6.49
N ASP A 380 11.85 -21.01 6.13
CA ASP A 380 10.92 -20.01 5.61
C ASP A 380 10.32 -20.43 4.24
N PRO A 381 9.10 -19.95 3.90
CA PRO A 381 8.39 -20.36 2.69
C PRO A 381 9.14 -20.10 1.38
N LEU A 382 9.97 -19.04 1.30
CA LEU A 382 10.76 -18.76 0.09
C LEU A 382 11.95 -19.71 -0.01
N THR A 383 12.64 -19.98 1.09
CA THR A 383 13.74 -20.95 1.09
C THR A 383 13.26 -22.32 0.66
N LEU A 384 12.16 -22.81 1.25
CA LEU A 384 11.56 -24.10 0.90
C LEU A 384 11.14 -24.15 -0.59
N LEU A 385 10.54 -23.06 -1.10
CA LEU A 385 10.20 -22.97 -2.52
C LEU A 385 11.44 -23.08 -3.41
N TYR A 386 12.48 -22.28 -3.16
CA TYR A 386 13.65 -22.25 -4.04
C TYR A 386 14.50 -23.51 -3.95
N GLN A 387 14.50 -24.21 -2.80
CA GLN A 387 15.02 -25.57 -2.66
C GLN A 387 14.25 -26.53 -3.56
N LYS A 388 12.91 -26.54 -3.46
CA LYS A 388 12.03 -27.39 -4.29
C LYS A 388 12.23 -27.15 -5.79
N LEU A 389 12.48 -25.90 -6.19
CA LEU A 389 12.72 -25.53 -7.59
C LEU A 389 14.17 -25.80 -8.06
N GLY A 390 15.07 -26.27 -7.18
CA GLY A 390 16.48 -26.51 -7.49
C GLY A 390 17.30 -25.24 -7.78
N VAL A 391 16.77 -24.06 -7.46
CA VAL A 391 17.40 -22.77 -7.80
C VAL A 391 18.57 -22.46 -6.86
N LEU A 392 18.54 -22.98 -5.62
CA LEU A 392 19.63 -22.76 -4.66
C LEU A 392 20.90 -23.56 -4.98
N GLU A 393 20.81 -24.58 -5.82
CA GLU A 393 21.91 -25.50 -6.13
C GLU A 393 22.68 -25.12 -7.41
N THR A 394 22.09 -24.29 -8.27
CA THR A 394 22.65 -24.03 -9.62
C THR A 394 23.74 -22.97 -9.60
N GLU A 395 23.42 -21.74 -9.18
CA GLU A 395 24.37 -20.63 -9.15
C GLU A 395 24.16 -19.74 -7.92
N PRO A 396 25.26 -19.13 -7.39
CA PRO A 396 25.17 -18.08 -6.38
C PRO A 396 24.27 -16.92 -6.82
N THR A 397 23.10 -16.81 -6.17
CA THR A 397 22.15 -15.73 -6.45
C THR A 397 22.27 -14.54 -5.50
N TYR A 398 23.03 -14.70 -4.42
CA TYR A 398 23.23 -13.73 -3.35
C TYR A 398 24.12 -12.54 -3.74
N LEU A 399 24.01 -11.48 -2.94
CA LEU A 399 24.88 -10.31 -3.04
C LEU A 399 26.33 -10.69 -2.74
N ARG A 400 27.28 -10.06 -3.46
CA ARG A 400 28.70 -10.26 -3.18
C ARG A 400 29.05 -9.82 -1.75
N PRO A 401 29.99 -10.52 -1.08
CA PRO A 401 30.45 -10.18 0.27
C PRO A 401 30.82 -8.71 0.44
N VAL A 402 30.66 -8.22 1.66
CA VAL A 402 30.83 -6.82 2.03
C VAL A 402 31.41 -6.72 3.42
N ASP A 403 32.22 -5.70 3.62
CA ASP A 403 32.47 -5.18 4.96
C ASP A 403 31.15 -4.78 5.68
N PRO A 404 30.71 -5.51 6.73
CA PRO A 404 29.43 -5.30 7.40
C PRO A 404 29.16 -3.87 7.89
N PRO A 405 30.13 -3.11 8.46
CA PRO A 405 29.92 -1.73 8.89
C PRO A 405 29.35 -0.81 7.80
N SER A 406 29.68 -1.08 6.54
CA SER A 406 29.23 -0.27 5.40
C SER A 406 27.86 -0.70 4.84
N LEU A 407 27.30 -1.82 5.29
CA LEU A 407 26.12 -2.44 4.70
C LEU A 407 24.83 -1.68 5.02
N PHE A 408 24.72 -1.21 6.26
CA PHE A 408 23.57 -0.44 6.75
C PHE A 408 23.95 0.98 7.16
N SER A 409 24.99 1.54 6.54
CA SER A 409 25.53 2.88 6.85
C SER A 409 24.40 3.84 7.21
N ASP A 410 24.43 4.35 8.45
CA ASP A 410 23.27 5.02 9.05
C ASP A 410 22.91 6.24 8.22
N LEU A 411 21.75 6.14 7.59
CA LEU A 411 21.19 7.19 6.78
C LEU A 411 20.87 8.44 7.61
N LYS A 412 20.72 8.36 8.92
CA LYS A 412 20.61 9.55 9.77
C LYS A 412 21.82 10.46 9.67
N ASN A 413 22.99 9.93 9.27
CA ASN A 413 24.13 10.77 8.95
C ASN A 413 23.88 11.53 7.64
N ARG A 414 23.42 12.78 7.78
CA ARG A 414 23.18 13.68 6.65
C ARG A 414 24.48 14.18 6.00
N ALA A 415 25.62 14.12 6.70
CA ALA A 415 26.88 14.68 6.23
C ALA A 415 27.42 13.98 4.98
N ASP A 416 27.18 12.67 4.85
CA ASP A 416 27.67 11.86 3.73
C ASP A 416 26.67 11.68 2.59
N ARG A 417 25.57 12.44 2.61
CA ARG A 417 24.53 12.36 1.58
C ARG A 417 24.83 13.28 0.41
N ARG A 418 24.60 12.79 -0.80
CA ARG A 418 24.70 13.57 -2.04
C ARG A 418 23.33 13.67 -2.70
N ALA A 419 23.07 14.83 -3.30
CA ALA A 419 21.91 15.01 -4.15
C ALA A 419 22.05 14.14 -5.40
N PHE A 420 20.95 13.51 -5.79
CA PHE A 420 20.86 12.65 -6.95
C PHE A 420 19.55 12.95 -7.69
N ARG A 421 19.57 12.89 -9.02
CA ARG A 421 18.38 13.07 -9.85
C ARG A 421 17.88 11.69 -10.28
N PRO A 422 16.73 11.20 -9.77
CA PRO A 422 16.18 9.93 -10.22
C PRO A 422 15.66 10.04 -11.66
N PHE A 423 15.60 8.90 -12.34
CA PHE A 423 15.02 8.76 -13.67
C PHE A 423 13.52 8.50 -13.57
N ALA A 424 12.75 9.22 -14.38
CA ALA A 424 11.33 8.95 -14.59
C ALA A 424 11.16 8.16 -15.90
N LEU A 425 10.54 7.00 -15.79
CA LEU A 425 10.40 6.03 -16.87
C LEU A 425 8.93 5.92 -17.23
N GLN A 426 8.56 6.47 -18.39
CA GLN A 426 7.21 6.39 -18.88
C GLN A 426 6.91 4.97 -19.38
N THR A 427 5.87 4.34 -18.81
CA THR A 427 5.42 3.02 -19.26
C THR A 427 4.24 3.13 -20.22
N SER A 428 4.07 2.15 -21.10
CA SER A 428 2.94 2.08 -22.05
C SER A 428 1.56 2.10 -21.36
N LYS A 429 1.48 1.66 -20.10
CA LYS A 429 0.25 1.63 -19.30
C LYS A 429 -0.01 2.94 -18.50
N LYS A 430 0.48 4.09 -18.98
CA LYS A 430 0.27 5.45 -18.40
C LYS A 430 0.79 5.63 -16.95
N GLY A 431 1.77 4.85 -16.52
CA GLY A 431 2.42 5.03 -15.22
C GLY A 431 3.86 5.48 -15.38
N ILE A 432 4.31 6.40 -14.52
CA ILE A 432 5.72 6.77 -14.38
C ILE A 432 6.35 5.87 -13.31
N LEU A 433 7.46 5.22 -13.65
CA LEU A 433 8.32 4.52 -12.70
C LEU A 433 9.53 5.39 -12.39
N TRP A 434 9.92 5.46 -11.13
CA TRP A 434 11.05 6.24 -10.64
C TRP A 434 12.20 5.28 -10.32
N SER A 435 13.40 5.54 -10.83
CA SER A 435 14.57 4.66 -10.68
C SER A 435 15.83 5.45 -10.40
N LEU A 436 16.79 4.85 -9.69
CA LEU A 436 18.13 5.45 -9.53
C LEU A 436 19.02 5.24 -10.76
N ILE A 437 18.65 4.30 -11.61
CA ILE A 437 19.41 3.95 -12.80
C ILE A 437 18.53 3.99 -14.03
N ASP A 438 19.17 4.28 -15.16
CA ASP A 438 18.53 4.18 -16.47
C ASP A 438 18.19 2.72 -16.79
N MET A 439 17.07 2.49 -17.49
CA MET A 439 16.74 1.15 -18.01
C MET A 439 17.63 0.75 -19.18
N TYR A 440 18.14 1.74 -19.91
CA TYR A 440 18.94 1.56 -21.12
C TYR A 440 20.18 2.46 -21.03
N PRO A 441 21.23 2.06 -20.28
CA PRO A 441 22.48 2.82 -20.29
C PRO A 441 22.99 2.91 -21.73
N GLU A 442 23.66 4.01 -22.10
CA GLU A 442 24.05 4.35 -23.49
C GLU A 442 24.88 3.25 -24.20
N ASN A 443 25.48 2.35 -23.42
CA ASN A 443 26.28 1.22 -23.90
C ASN A 443 25.48 -0.10 -24.03
N SER A 444 24.20 -0.13 -23.69
CA SER A 444 23.36 -1.31 -23.87
C SER A 444 23.01 -1.44 -25.35
N LYS A 445 23.58 -2.43 -26.02
CA LYS A 445 23.22 -2.83 -27.40
C LYS A 445 21.81 -3.43 -27.50
N ALA A 446 20.93 -3.13 -26.54
CA ALA A 446 19.58 -3.65 -26.50
C ALA A 446 18.78 -3.00 -27.64
N ASP A 447 18.38 -3.84 -28.58
CA ASP A 447 17.76 -3.59 -29.87
C ASP A 447 16.76 -2.41 -29.93
N ALA A 448 16.74 -1.77 -31.11
CA ALA A 448 15.81 -0.73 -31.52
C ALA A 448 14.31 -1.07 -31.30
N GLU A 449 13.98 -2.33 -31.03
CA GLU A 449 12.64 -2.82 -30.65
C GLU A 449 12.17 -2.33 -29.26
N TYR A 450 13.10 -2.09 -28.32
CA TYR A 450 12.78 -1.63 -26.96
C TYR A 450 12.66 -0.10 -26.84
N ALA A 451 13.21 0.66 -27.80
CA ALA A 451 13.33 2.12 -27.76
C ALA A 451 12.03 2.90 -28.09
N SER A 452 10.88 2.22 -28.22
CA SER A 452 9.59 2.91 -28.48
C SER A 452 9.05 3.70 -27.28
N GLY A 453 9.63 3.53 -26.09
CA GLY A 453 9.35 4.38 -24.92
C GLY A 453 10.11 5.71 -25.02
N LYS A 454 9.39 6.83 -25.06
CA LYS A 454 10.01 8.17 -25.02
C LYS A 454 10.77 8.35 -23.69
N ARG A 455 12.05 8.72 -23.80
CA ARG A 455 12.87 9.20 -22.69
C ARG A 455 12.46 10.65 -22.41
N GLU A 456 11.77 10.90 -21.30
CA GLU A 456 11.56 12.26 -20.81
C GLU A 456 12.43 12.43 -19.57
N VAL A 457 13.49 13.22 -19.71
CA VAL A 457 14.15 13.80 -18.54
C VAL A 457 13.17 14.83 -18.02
N VAL A 458 12.62 14.59 -16.84
CA VAL A 458 11.67 15.50 -16.23
C VAL A 458 12.45 16.70 -15.72
N ASP A 459 12.58 17.71 -16.58
CA ASP A 459 13.41 18.87 -16.28
C ASP A 459 12.77 19.84 -15.29
N ASP A 460 11.44 19.83 -15.13
CA ASP A 460 10.71 20.61 -14.12
C ASP A 460 9.47 19.85 -13.59
N LEU A 461 9.45 19.55 -12.29
CA LEU A 461 8.29 19.06 -11.53
C LEU A 461 8.12 19.81 -10.22
#